data_AF-A0A2U9IKU0-F1
#
_entry.id   AF-A0A2U9IKU0-F1
#
_cell.length_a   1.000
_cell.length_b   1.000
_cell.length_c   1.000
_cell.angle_alpha   90.00
_cell.angle_beta   90.00
_cell.angle_gamma   90.00
#
_symmetry.space_group_name_H-M   'P 1'
#
loop_
_entity.id
_entity.type
_entity.pdbx_description
1 polymer ?
#
loop_
_entity_poly.entity_id
_entity_poly.type
_entity_poly.pdbx_seq_one_letter_code
_entity_poly.pdbx_strand_id
1 'polypeptide(L)'
;MKVKIKSLVNVVGHEELYVIPITYNGIFLLGLNFYEEVEGGRTARFIIVKDNYGEIDDKVRIISGYKGIVEAEGIEEDYKTLSKYIKIEKTLKSNRIPIFVNIEIKQNSENYARGIQGYLNYISKYGEINPLQLKDKIKLEIEELI
;
A
#
# COMPACT_ATOMS: atom_id res chain seq x y z
N MET A 1 -0.92 12.08 -4.67
CA MET A 1 -1.90 11.72 -3.64
C MET A 1 -1.92 12.71 -2.49
N LYS A 2 -3.11 13.24 -2.17
CA LYS A 2 -3.36 13.98 -0.93
C LYS A 2 -4.15 13.10 0.02
N VAL A 3 -3.69 12.91 1.26
CA VAL A 3 -4.31 12.02 2.25
C VAL A 3 -4.72 12.82 3.48
N LYS A 4 -5.96 12.65 3.92
CA LYS A 4 -6.50 13.26 5.13
C LYS A 4 -6.48 12.25 6.26
N ILE A 5 -5.73 12.56 7.31
CA ILE A 5 -5.54 11.68 8.48
C ILE A 5 -6.13 12.37 9.70
N LYS A 6 -7.09 11.73 10.36
CA LYS A 6 -7.61 12.22 11.66
C LYS A 6 -6.62 11.92 12.77
N SER A 7 -6.57 12.78 13.78
CA SER A 7 -5.76 12.63 15.00
C SER A 7 -5.87 11.23 15.63
N LEU A 8 -7.06 10.62 15.57
CA LEU A 8 -7.31 9.24 15.98
C LEU A 8 -7.72 8.39 14.78
N VAL A 9 -6.87 7.42 14.46
CA VAL A 9 -7.18 6.39 13.46
C VAL A 9 -8.02 5.31 14.12
N ASN A 10 -9.25 5.15 13.68
CA ASN A 10 -10.10 4.04 14.10
C ASN A 10 -9.57 2.74 13.49
N VAL A 11 -9.06 1.84 14.33
CA VAL A 11 -8.62 0.51 13.93
C VAL A 11 -9.85 -0.32 13.56
N VAL A 12 -9.86 -0.86 12.35
CA VAL A 12 -10.92 -1.71 11.80
C VAL A 12 -10.51 -3.17 11.65
N GLY A 13 -9.24 -3.48 11.92
CA GLY A 13 -8.74 -4.86 11.89
C GLY A 13 -7.22 -4.93 11.94
N HIS A 14 -6.70 -6.12 11.65
CA HIS A 14 -5.28 -6.41 11.54
C HIS A 14 -5.04 -7.14 10.21
N GLU A 15 -4.06 -6.71 9.42
CA GLU A 15 -3.72 -7.41 8.17
C GLU A 15 -2.21 -7.58 8.04
N GLU A 16 -1.85 -8.61 7.28
CA GLU A 16 -0.51 -8.86 6.79
C GLU A 16 -0.51 -8.75 5.26
N LEU A 17 0.49 -8.06 4.70
CA LEU A 17 0.55 -7.77 3.28
C LEU A 17 1.97 -7.44 2.80
N TYR A 18 2.18 -7.59 1.49
CA TYR A 18 3.33 -6.99 0.83
C TYR A 18 3.12 -5.49 0.61
N VAL A 19 4.15 -4.71 0.91
CA VAL A 19 4.24 -3.28 0.66
C VAL A 19 5.29 -3.05 -0.41
N ILE A 20 4.87 -2.46 -1.52
CA ILE A 20 5.76 -1.94 -2.56
C ILE A 20 5.89 -0.44 -2.29
N PRO A 21 7.04 0.06 -1.82
CA PRO A 21 7.21 1.46 -1.46
C PRO A 21 7.16 2.36 -2.71
N ILE A 22 6.51 3.53 -2.58
CA ILE A 22 6.43 4.53 -3.67
C ILE A 22 7.10 5.84 -3.25
N THR A 23 6.64 6.44 -2.16
CA THR A 23 7.16 7.74 -1.71
C THR A 23 6.88 7.98 -0.24
N TYR A 24 7.72 8.80 0.39
CA TYR A 24 7.60 9.18 1.79
C TYR A 24 7.16 10.62 1.96
N ASN A 25 6.42 10.89 3.03
CA ASN A 25 6.21 12.21 3.61
C ASN A 25 6.35 12.10 5.13
N GLY A 26 7.52 12.49 5.65
CA GLY A 26 7.86 12.29 7.06
C GLY A 26 7.80 10.81 7.44
N ILE A 27 6.97 10.49 8.43
CA ILE A 27 6.76 9.11 8.93
C ILE A 27 5.71 8.32 8.14
N PHE A 28 5.14 8.91 7.08
CA PHE A 28 4.12 8.25 6.28
C PHE A 28 4.70 7.79 4.95
N LEU A 29 4.59 6.49 4.68
CA LEU A 29 4.88 5.87 3.40
C LEU A 29 3.58 5.71 2.62
N LEU A 30 3.56 6.19 1.38
CA LEU A 30 2.62 5.72 0.37
C LEU A 30 3.19 4.45 -0.26
N GLY A 31 2.44 3.36 -0.13
CA GLY A 31 2.77 2.08 -0.73
C GLY A 31 1.71 1.60 -1.70
N LEU A 32 2.07 0.58 -2.47
CA LEU A 32 1.17 -0.23 -3.28
C LEU A 32 1.15 -1.66 -2.76
N ASN A 33 -0.04 -2.26 -2.76
CA ASN A 33 -0.23 -3.68 -2.57
C ASN A 33 -1.17 -4.21 -3.66
N PHE A 34 -1.12 -5.53 -3.88
CA PHE A 34 -2.11 -6.24 -4.68
C PHE A 34 -2.91 -7.16 -3.77
N TYR A 35 -4.23 -7.03 -3.84
CA TYR A 35 -5.16 -7.72 -2.96
C TYR A 35 -5.95 -8.78 -3.71
N GLU A 36 -6.09 -9.95 -3.10
CA GLU A 36 -6.91 -11.03 -3.63
C GLU A 36 -8.38 -10.85 -3.18
N GLU A 37 -9.16 -10.14 -3.99
CA GLU A 37 -10.60 -9.95 -3.76
C GLU A 37 -11.47 -11.13 -4.23
N VAL A 38 -10.95 -11.90 -5.20
CA VAL A 38 -11.53 -13.11 -5.80
C VAL A 38 -10.38 -14.08 -6.06
N GLU A 39 -10.66 -15.36 -6.28
CA GLU A 39 -9.64 -16.38 -6.58
C GLU A 39 -8.72 -15.92 -7.73
N GLY A 40 -7.40 -15.91 -7.49
CA GLY A 40 -6.41 -15.46 -8.47
C GLY A 40 -6.40 -13.95 -8.71
N GLY A 41 -7.10 -13.18 -7.87
CA GLY A 41 -7.24 -11.73 -7.95
C GLY A 41 -5.92 -10.98 -7.74
N ARG A 42 -5.81 -9.82 -8.38
CA ARG A 42 -4.61 -8.95 -8.40
C ARG A 42 -5.03 -7.48 -8.37
N THR A 43 -5.94 -7.11 -7.48
CA THR A 43 -6.49 -5.75 -7.48
C THR A 43 -5.53 -4.81 -6.78
N ALA A 44 -5.04 -3.82 -7.52
CA ALA A 44 -4.13 -2.81 -7.01
C ALA A 44 -4.82 -1.97 -5.94
N ARG A 45 -4.13 -1.80 -4.82
CA ARG A 45 -4.59 -1.07 -3.63
C ARG A 45 -3.47 -0.19 -3.11
N PHE A 46 -3.67 1.13 -3.19
CA PHE A 46 -2.85 2.06 -2.43
C PHE A 46 -3.05 1.85 -0.92
N ILE A 47 -1.97 2.00 -0.18
CA ILE A 47 -1.95 1.89 1.28
C ILE A 47 -1.08 3.01 1.85
N ILE A 48 -1.41 3.46 3.05
CA ILE A 48 -0.52 4.30 3.85
C ILE A 48 0.08 3.44 4.96
N VAL A 49 1.36 3.60 5.21
CA VAL A 49 2.03 2.96 6.35
C VAL A 49 2.63 4.07 7.21
N LYS A 50 2.29 4.07 8.50
CA LYS A 50 2.94 4.93 9.50
C LYS A 50 4.20 4.22 10.00
N ASP A 51 5.33 4.56 9.41
CA ASP A 51 6.65 4.03 9.74
C ASP A 51 7.37 5.03 10.64
N ASN A 52 7.25 4.85 11.96
CA ASN A 52 7.81 5.77 12.94
C ASN A 52 9.35 5.74 12.99
N TYR A 53 9.97 4.67 12.49
CA TYR A 53 11.41 4.42 12.66
C TYR A 53 12.16 4.31 11.33
N GLY A 54 11.48 4.44 10.19
CA GLY A 54 12.09 4.34 8.85
C GLY A 54 12.57 2.92 8.55
N GLU A 55 11.84 1.91 9.03
CA GLU A 55 12.22 0.50 8.87
C GLU A 55 11.98 -0.03 7.44
N ILE A 56 11.06 0.61 6.69
CA ILE A 56 10.77 0.22 5.31
C ILE A 56 11.71 0.98 4.35
N ASP A 57 12.62 0.25 3.71
CA ASP A 57 13.53 0.79 2.70
C ASP A 57 12.90 0.81 1.29
N ASP A 58 13.70 1.07 0.25
CA ASP A 58 13.26 1.08 -1.15
C ASP A 58 13.01 -0.34 -1.74
N LYS A 59 12.74 -1.34 -0.89
CA LYS A 59 12.48 -2.73 -1.31
C LYS A 59 11.06 -3.16 -0.93
N VAL A 60 10.56 -4.17 -1.63
CA VAL A 60 9.32 -4.82 -1.24
C VAL A 60 9.51 -5.48 0.13
N ARG A 61 8.56 -5.27 1.04
CA ARG A 61 8.56 -5.80 2.41
C ARG A 61 7.23 -6.44 2.75
N ILE A 62 7.23 -7.42 3.64
CA ILE A 62 6.02 -7.90 4.29
C ILE A 62 5.86 -7.12 5.59
N ILE A 63 4.68 -6.53 5.79
CA ILE A 63 4.31 -5.92 7.06
C ILE A 63 3.10 -6.63 7.65
N SER A 64 3.03 -6.67 8.97
CA SER A 64 1.85 -7.01 9.75
C SER A 64 1.50 -5.81 10.62
N GLY A 65 0.24 -5.40 10.72
CA GLY A 65 -0.11 -4.26 11.56
C GLY A 65 -1.60 -3.96 11.65
N TYR A 66 -1.94 -3.00 12.52
CA TYR A 66 -3.32 -2.56 12.70
C TYR A 66 -3.76 -1.68 11.54
N LYS A 67 -4.86 -2.08 10.91
CA LYS A 67 -5.47 -1.40 9.79
C LYS A 67 -6.51 -0.40 10.28
N GLY A 68 -6.37 0.85 9.86
CA GLY A 68 -7.43 1.85 9.85
C GLY A 68 -7.85 2.22 8.43
N ILE A 69 -8.68 3.25 8.29
CA ILE A 69 -9.11 3.79 7.01
C ILE A 69 -8.95 5.31 7.02
N VAL A 70 -8.36 5.85 5.95
CA VAL A 70 -8.18 7.29 5.71
C VAL A 70 -8.79 7.69 4.37
N GLU A 71 -9.04 8.97 4.20
CA GLU A 71 -9.52 9.53 2.93
C GLU A 71 -8.34 10.01 2.09
N ALA A 72 -8.42 9.82 0.78
CA ALA A 72 -7.42 10.26 -0.15
C ALA A 72 -8.01 10.78 -1.46
N GLU A 73 -7.33 11.76 -2.04
CA GLU A 73 -7.66 12.43 -3.29
C GLU A 73 -6.54 12.20 -4.33
N GLY A 74 -6.90 12.19 -5.62
CA GLY A 74 -5.97 11.96 -6.74
C GLY A 74 -5.68 10.48 -7.05
N ILE A 75 -6.44 9.55 -6.46
CA ILE A 75 -6.20 8.10 -6.57
C ILE A 75 -6.26 7.60 -8.02
N GLU A 76 -7.22 8.08 -8.81
CA GLU A 76 -7.38 7.61 -10.20
C GLU A 76 -6.23 8.09 -11.09
N GLU A 77 -5.82 9.35 -10.96
CA GLU A 77 -4.68 9.94 -11.65
C GLU A 77 -3.37 9.26 -11.26
N ASP A 78 -3.22 8.94 -9.97
CA ASP A 78 -2.06 8.25 -9.43
C ASP A 78 -1.98 6.81 -9.97
N TYR A 79 -3.08 6.07 -10.06
CA TYR A 79 -3.10 4.76 -10.74
C TYR A 79 -2.78 4.86 -12.24
N LYS A 80 -3.31 5.87 -12.94
CA LYS A 80 -2.97 6.14 -14.35
C LYS A 80 -1.48 6.46 -14.53
N THR A 81 -0.85 7.04 -13.52
CA THR A 81 0.58 7.31 -13.52
C THR A 81 1.37 6.02 -13.33
N LEU A 82 1.03 5.20 -12.33
CA LEU A 82 1.75 3.93 -12.08
C LEU A 82 1.56 2.90 -13.19
N SER A 83 0.41 2.87 -13.86
CA SER A 83 0.14 1.92 -14.94
C SER A 83 1.06 2.07 -16.16
N LYS A 84 1.81 3.17 -16.25
CA LYS A 84 2.86 3.40 -17.25
C LYS A 84 4.16 2.66 -16.92
N TYR A 85 4.36 2.26 -15.67
CA TYR A 85 5.60 1.63 -15.17
C TYR A 85 5.40 0.16 -14.83
N ILE A 86 4.21 -0.21 -14.35
CA ILE A 86 3.87 -1.59 -13.99
C ILE A 86 2.52 -1.97 -14.58
N LYS A 87 2.28 -3.28 -14.76
CA LYS A 87 0.96 -3.74 -15.18
C LYS A 87 -0.03 -3.56 -14.04
N ILE A 88 -1.16 -2.92 -14.29
CA ILE A 88 -2.29 -2.82 -13.35
C ILE A 88 -3.54 -3.25 -14.11
N GLU A 89 -4.13 -4.39 -13.73
CA GLU A 89 -5.35 -4.90 -14.39
C GLU A 89 -6.62 -4.31 -13.79
N LYS A 90 -6.64 -4.20 -12.46
CA LYS A 90 -7.78 -3.71 -11.69
C LYS A 90 -7.28 -2.78 -10.61
N THR A 91 -8.05 -1.75 -10.34
CA THR A 91 -7.77 -0.79 -9.27
C THR A 91 -8.93 -0.78 -8.29
N LEU A 92 -8.60 -0.63 -7.01
CA LEU A 92 -9.62 -0.37 -6.01
C LEU A 92 -10.17 1.05 -6.22
N LYS A 93 -11.42 1.14 -6.70
CA LYS A 93 -12.12 2.41 -6.92
C LYS A 93 -12.77 2.89 -5.62
N SER A 94 -11.99 3.50 -4.75
CA SER A 94 -12.48 4.14 -3.53
C SER A 94 -11.59 5.32 -3.17
N ASN A 95 -12.19 6.40 -2.67
CA ASN A 95 -11.47 7.50 -2.02
C ASN A 95 -11.03 7.15 -0.59
N ARG A 96 -11.34 5.94 -0.10
CA ARG A 96 -10.95 5.44 1.21
C ARG A 96 -9.86 4.40 1.03
N ILE A 97 -8.67 4.69 1.56
CA ILE A 97 -7.52 3.79 1.49
C ILE A 97 -7.14 3.33 2.90
N PRO A 98 -6.62 2.11 3.05
CA PRO A 98 -6.15 1.63 4.34
C PRO A 98 -4.90 2.40 4.79
N ILE A 99 -4.85 2.65 6.10
CA ILE A 99 -3.62 3.06 6.79
C ILE A 99 -3.20 1.95 7.75
N PHE A 100 -1.91 1.69 7.84
CA PHE A 100 -1.32 0.71 8.75
C PHE A 100 -0.50 1.42 9.82
N VAL A 101 -0.75 1.07 11.08
CA VAL A 101 -0.06 1.61 12.26
C VAL A 101 0.41 0.47 13.17
N ASN A 102 1.40 0.76 14.01
CA ASN A 102 2.10 -0.23 14.85
C ASN A 102 2.50 -1.45 14.02
N ILE A 103 3.25 -1.19 12.95
CA ILE A 103 3.66 -2.23 12.02
C ILE A 103 4.82 -3.05 12.56
N GLU A 104 4.89 -4.29 12.11
CA GLU A 104 6.03 -5.18 12.27
C GLU A 104 6.48 -5.64 10.89
N ILE A 105 7.78 -5.56 10.60
CA ILE A 105 8.35 -6.13 9.38
C ILE A 105 8.52 -7.64 9.58
N LYS A 106 8.00 -8.42 8.64
CA LYS A 106 8.13 -9.88 8.62
C LYS A 106 9.13 -10.29 7.55
N GLN A 107 9.94 -11.29 7.84
CA GLN A 107 10.85 -11.89 6.85
C GLN A 107 10.10 -12.80 5.89
N ASN A 108 9.11 -13.55 6.40
CA ASN A 108 8.27 -14.46 5.65
C ASN A 108 6.81 -14.33 6.13
N SER A 109 5.87 -14.70 5.26
CA SER A 109 4.46 -14.85 5.61
C SER A 109 4.14 -16.34 5.69
N GLU A 110 3.63 -16.80 6.82
CA GLU A 110 3.04 -18.13 6.98
C GLU A 110 1.52 -18.11 6.72
N ASN A 111 0.98 -16.92 6.45
CA ASN A 111 -0.45 -16.68 6.36
C ASN A 111 -0.92 -16.61 4.91
N TYR A 112 -2.14 -17.13 4.68
CA TYR A 112 -2.88 -16.98 3.42
C TYR A 112 -3.66 -15.65 3.38
N ALA A 113 -3.09 -14.58 3.94
CA ALA A 113 -3.73 -13.28 3.95
C ALA A 113 -3.91 -12.76 2.51
N ARG A 114 -5.05 -12.14 2.21
CA ARG A 114 -5.39 -11.67 0.86
C ARG A 114 -4.38 -10.66 0.28
N GLY A 115 -3.74 -9.85 1.14
CA GLY A 115 -2.68 -8.92 0.73
C GLY A 115 -1.33 -9.60 0.44
N ILE A 116 -1.15 -10.83 0.91
CA ILE A 116 -0.02 -11.69 0.57
C ILE A 116 -0.30 -12.40 -0.75
N GLN A 117 -1.42 -13.14 -0.80
CA GLN A 117 -1.80 -13.92 -1.98
C GLN A 117 -2.00 -13.04 -3.22
N GLY A 118 -2.61 -11.86 -3.08
CA GLY A 118 -2.80 -10.95 -4.21
C GLY A 118 -1.48 -10.48 -4.85
N TYR A 119 -0.43 -10.27 -4.05
CA TYR A 119 0.90 -9.96 -4.55
C TYR A 119 1.60 -11.19 -5.15
N LEU A 120 1.49 -12.36 -4.52
CA LEU A 120 2.04 -13.61 -5.08
C LEU A 120 1.40 -13.95 -6.45
N ASN A 121 0.09 -13.76 -6.57
CA ASN A 121 -0.65 -13.90 -7.83
C ASN A 121 -0.18 -12.90 -8.88
N TYR A 122 0.17 -11.68 -8.46
CA TYR A 122 0.74 -10.67 -9.35
C TYR A 122 2.09 -11.10 -9.91
N ILE A 123 3.04 -11.41 -9.03
CA ILE A 123 4.41 -11.76 -9.44
C ILE A 123 4.44 -13.04 -10.27
N SER A 124 3.55 -14.00 -9.97
CA SER A 124 3.45 -15.24 -10.76
C SER A 124 3.05 -14.99 -12.21
N LYS A 125 2.34 -13.89 -12.51
CA LYS A 125 1.90 -13.55 -13.87
C LYS A 125 2.79 -12.53 -14.56
N TYR A 126 3.31 -11.56 -13.82
CA TYR A 126 3.99 -10.38 -14.39
C TYR A 126 5.46 -10.25 -13.99
N GLY A 127 5.94 -11.10 -13.10
CA GLY A 127 7.26 -10.97 -12.49
C GLY A 127 7.28 -9.98 -11.33
N GLU A 128 8.44 -9.90 -10.68
CA GLU A 128 8.67 -9.00 -9.56
C GLU A 128 8.63 -7.53 -9.98
N ILE A 129 8.09 -6.69 -9.10
CA ILE A 129 8.11 -5.23 -9.28
C ILE A 129 9.39 -4.69 -8.66
N ASN A 130 10.18 -3.97 -9.44
CA ASN A 130 11.28 -3.17 -8.91
C ASN A 130 10.74 -1.84 -8.35
N PRO A 131 10.73 -1.62 -7.02
CA PRO A 131 10.15 -0.41 -6.43
C PRO A 131 10.83 0.89 -6.90
N LEU A 132 12.10 0.83 -7.32
CA LEU A 132 12.82 1.99 -7.84
C LEU A 132 12.17 2.57 -9.11
N GLN A 133 11.40 1.79 -9.86
CA GLN A 133 10.64 2.30 -11.02
C GLN A 133 9.46 3.17 -10.60
N LEU A 134 8.91 2.93 -9.40
CA LEU A 134 7.76 3.64 -8.85
C LEU A 134 8.17 4.79 -7.93
N LYS A 135 9.41 4.77 -7.46
CA LYS A 135 9.95 5.77 -6.53
C LYS A 135 9.66 7.20 -7.00
N ASP A 136 8.97 7.94 -6.14
CA ASP A 136 8.59 9.35 -6.30
C ASP A 136 7.80 9.68 -7.58
N LYS A 137 7.21 8.68 -8.25
CA LYS A 137 6.31 8.91 -9.39
C LYS A 137 4.98 9.54 -8.98
N ILE A 138 4.61 9.35 -7.72
CA ILE A 138 3.51 10.01 -7.05
C ILE A 138 4.12 10.85 -5.93
N LYS A 139 3.62 12.06 -5.72
CA LYS A 139 3.90 12.85 -4.52
C LYS A 139 2.86 12.54 -3.43
N LEU A 140 3.30 12.42 -2.19
CA LEU A 140 2.43 12.25 -1.04
C LEU A 140 2.33 13.56 -0.26
N GLU A 141 1.11 14.03 -0.03
CA GLU A 141 0.79 15.15 0.84
C GLU A 141 -0.10 14.65 1.98
N ILE A 142 0.26 14.97 3.23
CA ILE A 142 -0.50 14.61 4.42
C ILE A 142 -1.16 15.85 5.00
N GLU A 143 -2.48 15.79 5.16
CA GLU A 143 -3.27 16.79 5.87
C GLU A 143 -3.80 16.15 7.17
N GLU A 144 -3.26 16.58 8.31
CA GLU A 144 -3.75 16.15 9.63
C GLU A 144 -4.99 16.95 10.01
N LEU A 145 -6.09 16.25 10.24
CA LEU A 145 -7.36 16.81 10.68
C LEU A 145 -7.40 16.78 12.21
N ILE A 146 -7.37 17.98 12.82
CA ILE A 146 -7.45 18.19 14.27
C ILE A 146 -8.84 17.82 14.78
#